data_AF-A0A4Q3DBW0-F1
#
_entry.id   AF-A0A4Q3DBW0-F1
#
_cell.length_a   1.000
_cell.length_b   1.000
_cell.length_c   1.000
_cell.angle_alpha   90.00
_cell.angle_beta   90.00
_cell.angle_gamma   90.00
#
_symmetry.space_group_name_H-M   'P 1'
#
loop_
_entity.id
_entity.type
_entity.pdbx_description
1 polymer ?
#
loop_
_entity_poly.entity_id
_entity_poly.type
_entity_poly.pdbx_seq_one_letter_code
_entity_poly.pdbx_strand_id
1 'polypeptide(L)' 'METRSNHVLVGSVVLILIAVLALFAVWLARLSGGDDREYDIFFKQAVDGLSAGSQVTFSGVPSG' A
#
# COMPACT_ATOMS: atom_id res chain seq x y z
N MET A 1 21.91 7.46 -46.26
CA MET A 1 21.22 6.74 -45.17
C MET A 1 21.34 7.61 -43.93
N GLU A 2 20.40 8.53 -43.71
CA GLU A 2 20.40 9.43 -42.54
C GLU A 2 19.46 8.85 -41.49
N THR A 3 20.01 8.12 -40.53
CA THR A 3 19.28 7.77 -39.32
C THR A 3 19.34 8.97 -38.38
N ARG A 4 18.43 9.94 -38.55
CA ARG A 4 18.13 10.95 -37.50
C ARG A 4 17.58 10.20 -36.29
N SER A 5 18.49 9.79 -35.42
CA SER A 5 18.21 8.89 -34.32
C SER A 5 17.48 9.65 -33.22
N ASN A 6 16.20 9.34 -33.04
CA ASN A 6 15.32 10.00 -32.09
C ASN A 6 15.48 9.49 -30.64
N HIS A 7 16.72 9.26 -30.21
CA HIS A 7 17.04 8.69 -28.90
C HIS A 7 16.60 9.61 -27.75
N VAL A 8 16.54 10.92 -28.01
CA VAL A 8 16.05 11.91 -27.04
C VAL A 8 14.55 11.75 -26.78
N LEU A 9 13.72 11.53 -27.81
CA LEU A 9 12.29 11.28 -27.58
C LEU A 9 12.05 9.93 -26.91
N VAL A 10 12.78 8.88 -27.32
CA VAL A 10 12.67 7.58 -26.66
C VAL A 10 13.08 7.66 -25.19
N GLY A 11 14.22 8.32 -24.90
CA GLY A 11 14.68 8.54 -23.53
C GLY A 11 13.70 9.35 -22.69
N SER A 12 13.08 10.39 -23.27
CA SER A 12 12.05 11.20 -22.62
C SER A 12 10.82 10.37 -22.25
N VAL A 13 10.31 9.56 -23.18
CA VAL A 13 9.16 8.68 -22.93
C VAL A 13 9.45 7.69 -21.82
N VAL A 14 10.64 7.08 -21.80
CA VAL A 14 11.04 6.15 -20.74
C VAL A 14 11.14 6.84 -19.38
N LEU A 15 11.73 8.04 -19.32
CA LEU A 15 11.81 8.81 -18.08
C LEU A 15 10.44 9.19 -17.53
N ILE A 16 9.51 9.62 -18.41
CA ILE A 16 8.13 9.92 -18.02
C ILE A 16 7.45 8.67 -17.45
N LEU A 17 7.62 7.52 -18.11
CA LEU A 17 7.00 6.27 -17.68
C LEU A 17 7.51 5.82 -16.30
N ILE A 18 8.81 5.97 -16.05
CA ILE A 18 9.41 5.70 -14.72
C ILE A 18 8.86 6.67 -13.67
N ALA A 19 8.74 7.96 -13.99
CA ALA A 19 8.21 8.96 -13.06
C ALA A 19 6.75 8.66 -12.67
N VAL A 20 5.91 8.29 -13.64
CA VAL A 20 4.51 7.89 -13.39
C VAL A 20 4.45 6.65 -12.52
N LEU A 21 5.29 5.64 -12.79
CA LEU A 21 5.34 4.41 -12.00
C LEU A 21 5.76 4.67 -10.55
N ALA A 22 6.74 5.55 -10.33
CA ALA A 22 7.17 5.96 -8.99
C ALA A 22 6.04 6.67 -8.23
N LEU A 23 5.35 7.61 -8.89
CA LEU A 23 4.20 8.30 -8.28
C LEU A 23 3.08 7.32 -7.91
N PHE A 24 2.80 6.36 -8.79
CA PHE A 24 1.79 5.33 -8.54
C PHE A 24 2.15 4.44 -7.34
N ALA A 25 3.41 4.03 -7.21
CA ALA A 25 3.88 3.24 -6.08
C ALA A 25 3.75 4.01 -4.75
N VAL A 26 4.12 5.29 -4.74
CA VAL A 26 3.97 6.17 -3.56
C VAL A 26 2.49 6.35 -3.20
N TRP A 27 1.63 6.54 -4.20
CA TRP A 27 0.19 6.67 -3.98
C TRP A 27 -0.42 5.40 -3.38
N LEU A 28 -0.03 4.21 -3.87
CA LEU A 28 -0.49 2.93 -3.35
C LEU A 28 -0.02 2.70 -1.90
N ALA A 29 1.26 2.98 -1.62
CA ALA A 29 1.80 2.89 -0.27
C ALA A 29 1.07 3.84 0.70
N ARG A 30 0.74 5.05 0.25
CA ARG A 30 -0.05 6.00 1.04
C ARG A 30 -1.49 5.53 1.26
N LEU A 31 -2.09 4.80 0.32
CA LEU A 31 -3.40 4.18 0.49
C LEU A 31 -3.40 3.05 1.53
N SER A 32 -2.27 2.34 1.68
CA SER A 32 -2.13 1.23 2.64
C SER A 32 -1.99 1.69 4.10
N GLY A 33 -1.71 2.97 4.36
CA GLY A 33 -1.54 3.53 5.72
C GLY A 33 -2.80 4.15 6.30
N GLY A 34 -3.98 3.82 5.77
CA GLY A 34 -5.25 4.36 6.24
C GLY A 34 -5.79 3.61 7.46
N ASP A 35 -5.74 4.27 8.62
CA ASP A 35 -6.50 3.95 9.84
C ASP A 35 -6.20 2.63 10.56
N ASP A 36 -4.92 2.32 10.82
CA ASP A 36 -4.55 1.45 11.95
C ASP A 36 -4.91 2.17 13.27
N ARG A 37 -6.20 2.19 13.59
CA ARG A 37 -6.69 2.72 14.86
C ARG A 37 -6.45 1.67 15.93
N GLU A 38 -5.39 1.87 16.68
CA GLU A 38 -5.03 1.04 17.83
C GLU A 38 -6.08 1.24 18.93
N TYR A 39 -6.89 0.21 19.17
CA TYR A 39 -7.89 0.21 20.24
C TYR A 39 -7.39 -0.67 21.39
N ASP A 40 -7.03 -0.05 22.51
CA ASP A 40 -6.76 -0.77 23.75
C ASP A 40 -8.09 -1.21 24.39
N ILE A 41 -8.45 -2.48 24.20
CA ILE A 41 -9.63 -3.09 24.80
C ILE A 41 -9.22 -3.82 26.08
N PHE A 42 -9.65 -3.30 27.22
CA PHE A 42 -9.37 -3.91 28.52
C PHE A 42 -10.42 -4.98 28.87
N PHE A 43 -10.00 -6.25 28.90
CA PHE A 43 -10.85 -7.35 29.35
C PHE A 43 -10.76 -7.52 30.87
N LYS A 44 -11.89 -7.41 31.57
CA LYS A 44 -11.98 -7.62 33.04
C LYS A 44 -11.87 -9.10 33.47
N GLN A 45 -11.92 -10.02 32.52
CA GLN A 45 -11.81 -11.47 32.72
C GLN A 45 -10.82 -12.03 31.70
N ALA A 46 -9.99 -13.00 32.09
CA ALA A 46 -9.07 -13.66 31.18
C ALA A 46 -9.86 -14.33 30.05
N VAL A 47 -9.53 -13.99 28.81
CA VAL A 47 -10.08 -14.61 27.60
C VAL A 47 -9.03 -15.60 27.09
N ASP A 48 -9.33 -16.89 27.16
CA ASP A 48 -8.50 -17.93 26.55
C ASP A 48 -8.57 -17.81 25.02
N GLY A 49 -7.41 -17.82 24.36
CA GLY A 49 -7.30 -17.90 22.89
C GLY A 49 -7.11 -16.58 22.14
N LEU A 50 -6.94 -15.44 22.82
CA LEU A 50 -6.54 -14.18 22.17
C LEU A 50 -5.00 -14.13 22.03
N SER A 51 -4.49 -14.22 20.80
CA SER A 51 -3.05 -14.12 20.48
C SER A 51 -2.78 -12.87 19.65
N ALA A 52 -1.56 -12.34 19.73
CA ALA A 52 -1.10 -11.32 18.80
C ALA A 52 -1.20 -11.85 17.35
N GLY A 53 -1.84 -11.08 16.46
CA GLY A 53 -2.10 -11.47 15.07
C GLY A 53 -3.40 -12.27 14.83
N SER A 54 -4.24 -12.45 15.84
CA SER A 54 -5.58 -13.02 15.65
C SER A 54 -6.51 -12.05 14.90
N GLN A 55 -7.24 -12.56 13.91
CA GLN A 55 -8.16 -11.77 13.08
C GLN A 55 -9.32 -11.21 13.93
N VAL A 56 -9.45 -9.88 13.96
CA VAL A 56 -10.57 -9.20 14.61
C VAL A 56 -11.73 -9.17 13.63
N THR A 57 -12.92 -9.60 14.07
CA THR A 57 -14.13 -9.59 13.25
C THR A 57 -15.15 -8.64 13.84
N PHE A 58 -15.67 -7.70 13.04
CA PHE A 58 -16.81 -6.86 13.41
C PHE A 58 -18.06 -7.33 12.66
N SER A 59 -19.06 -7.82 13.38
CA SER A 59 -20.34 -8.29 12.80
C SER A 59 -20.19 -9.33 11.67
N GLY A 60 -19.17 -10.19 11.75
CA GLY A 60 -18.89 -11.22 10.74
C GLY A 60 -17.96 -10.79 9.60
N VAL A 61 -17.49 -9.54 9.59
CA VAL A 61 -16.52 -9.03 8.59
C VAL A 61 -15.14 -8.88 9.22
N PRO A 62 -14.07 -9.46 8.64
CA PRO A 62 -12.69 -9.24 9.08
C PRO A 62 -12.34 -7.75 9.06
N SER A 63 -11.90 -7.22 10.20
CA SER A 63 -11.60 -5.80 10.43
C SER A 63 -10.25 -5.60 11.12
N GLY A 64 -9.32 -6.55 10.97
CA GLY A 64 -7.98 -6.52 11.53
C GLY A 64 -7.05 -7.48 10.82
#